data_AF-A0AAU2JX27-F1
#
_entry.id   AF-A0AAU2JX27-F1
#
_cell.length_a   1.000
_cell.length_b   1.000
_cell.length_c   1.000
_cell.angle_alpha   90.00
_cell.angle_beta   90.00
_cell.angle_gamma   90.00
#
_symmetry.space_group_name_H-M   'P 1'
#
loop_
_entity.id
_entity.type
_entity.pdbx_description
1 polymer ?
#
loop_
_entity_poly.entity_id
_entity_poly.type
_entity_poly.pdbx_seq_one_letter_code
_entity_poly.pdbx_strand_id
1 'polypeptide(L)'
;MVLEECRSPESDSALGVLLPASALTSHSMADLRVKLSETWHLSTVLYGAGLIPGVHHSFEVAAMFLRKKQEPSDRILRMYRIPRQGDQAAIEKDFEKLLRMQGGEVENGYIVRELTDPREGFNFDRHSPALAARRKDLAAFGSLVTVGELFDRGPSVNVQTLNEKIVSAGQIGAARVLHGRDVLRDGAIAAPDPESELWVQLPAEFLLQPGDLVLRSISRRTDFSLVVSEVTADNLPLAAGHTVIVLRPKVPLASQQLRFTLMFLRSSVARTLLVSADPHVLWRDLSELAVPQPDEALTSALEDLITAKQSLEEWHNEADDILQSIFLDKTPAQARERITQSGRTLRLRVEAADLLDNLGHTVRTRFPYPIALRWRHLEACMSAGNAKEAYEAVLDTAETLLGYSALLVAALAREESIQLNSVRAIRDKLASGRTGPGFGEWVAILEEIVSGRKRKGLAAEHPLNEFGALFTDPETVKARTQLSERRNDQAHQRRPDHVELPSALNSAHADLSTLLDRARFLADLRLAHVTDVRWDELHGLATVDYRSMMGDHPVVPTETMHNGSSKLETDSLYLIDREHRMHLLRPFLIGRPCTDCRTWSTFHVDKFPRGGAVLKSLDHGHTMADPTLGSALSVVGLV
;
A
#
# COMPACT_ATOMS: atom_id res chain seq x y z
N MET A 1 39.40 -31.81 11.99
CA MET A 1 38.17 -31.97 12.79
C MET A 1 37.59 -33.35 12.46
N VAL A 2 37.31 -34.20 13.46
CA VAL A 2 36.98 -35.64 13.28
C VAL A 2 35.88 -35.90 12.23
N LEU A 3 34.93 -34.98 12.09
CA LEU A 3 33.82 -35.10 11.14
C LEU A 3 34.24 -35.23 9.66
N GLU A 4 35.37 -34.62 9.27
CA GLU A 4 35.86 -34.66 7.87
C GLU A 4 36.38 -36.04 7.46
N GLU A 5 36.80 -36.83 8.45
CA GLU A 5 37.40 -38.15 8.29
C GLU A 5 36.36 -39.27 8.42
N CYS A 6 35.13 -38.96 8.88
CA CYS A 6 34.04 -39.91 8.95
C CYS A 6 33.62 -40.37 7.55
N ARG A 7 33.83 -41.65 7.24
CA ARG A 7 33.40 -42.32 6.01
C ARG A 7 32.31 -43.35 6.32
N SER A 8 31.35 -43.50 5.41
CA SER A 8 30.23 -44.45 5.57
C SER A 8 30.67 -45.89 5.25
N PRO A 9 30.58 -46.83 6.20
CA PRO A 9 30.99 -48.22 5.97
C PRO A 9 30.05 -48.98 5.02
N GLU A 10 28.74 -48.68 5.00
CA GLU A 10 27.73 -49.37 4.20
C GLU A 10 26.84 -48.40 3.41
N SER A 11 25.98 -48.89 2.50
CA SER A 11 25.07 -48.06 1.69
C SER A 11 23.99 -47.35 2.52
N ASP A 12 23.59 -47.96 3.64
CA ASP A 12 22.43 -47.54 4.44
C ASP A 12 22.84 -46.80 5.73
N SER A 13 24.14 -46.48 5.88
CA SER A 13 24.60 -45.82 7.10
C SER A 13 24.07 -44.38 7.17
N ALA A 14 23.61 -44.02 8.37
CA ALA A 14 23.21 -42.67 8.73
C ALA A 14 24.13 -42.14 9.84
N LEU A 15 24.42 -40.85 9.81
CA LEU A 15 25.22 -40.15 10.81
C LEU A 15 24.42 -38.97 11.36
N GLY A 16 24.19 -38.97 12.68
CA GLY A 16 23.63 -37.83 13.42
C GLY A 16 24.76 -37.06 14.09
N VAL A 17 24.78 -35.73 13.92
CA VAL A 17 25.81 -34.86 14.50
C VAL A 17 25.13 -33.69 15.20
N LEU A 18 25.47 -33.44 16.46
CA LEU A 18 25.07 -32.23 17.17
C LEU A 18 26.25 -31.26 17.18
N LEU A 19 26.04 -30.05 16.68
CA LEU A 19 27.05 -29.01 16.58
C LEU A 19 26.47 -27.62 16.91
N PRO A 20 27.30 -26.62 17.21
CA PRO A 20 26.85 -25.23 17.24
C PRO A 20 26.22 -24.87 15.88
N ALA A 21 25.09 -24.15 15.88
CA ALA A 21 24.40 -23.76 14.65
C ALA A 21 25.32 -22.97 13.69
N SER A 22 26.28 -22.22 14.24
CA SER A 22 27.31 -21.49 13.49
C SER A 22 28.17 -22.38 12.60
N ALA A 23 28.35 -23.68 12.86
CA ALA A 23 29.07 -24.55 11.93
C ALA A 23 28.28 -24.86 10.65
N LEU A 24 26.95 -24.73 10.67
CA LEU A 24 26.10 -24.83 9.49
C LEU A 24 25.87 -23.49 8.79
N THR A 25 25.98 -22.37 9.50
CA THR A 25 25.60 -21.04 8.98
C THR A 25 26.79 -20.10 8.75
N SER A 26 27.88 -20.24 9.51
CA SER A 26 29.06 -19.36 9.41
C SER A 26 29.83 -19.60 8.12
N HIS A 27 30.40 -18.53 7.58
CA HIS A 27 31.31 -18.62 6.44
C HIS A 27 32.65 -19.26 6.79
N SER A 28 33.14 -19.08 8.02
CA SER A 28 34.40 -19.72 8.47
C SER A 28 34.37 -21.25 8.41
N MET A 29 33.18 -21.83 8.29
CA MET A 29 32.93 -23.27 8.23
C MET A 29 32.43 -23.73 6.85
N ALA A 30 32.57 -22.89 5.81
CA ALA A 30 32.15 -23.21 4.45
C ALA A 30 32.90 -24.43 3.88
N ASP A 31 34.23 -24.48 4.05
CA ASP A 31 35.05 -25.59 3.54
C ASP A 31 34.68 -26.93 4.17
N LEU A 32 34.32 -26.93 5.46
CA LEU A 32 33.79 -28.11 6.12
C LEU A 32 32.50 -28.60 5.42
N ARG A 33 31.55 -27.70 5.17
CA ARG A 33 30.27 -28.09 4.53
C ARG A 33 30.48 -28.63 3.12
N VAL A 34 31.41 -28.03 2.36
CA VAL A 34 31.80 -28.53 1.03
C VAL A 34 32.34 -29.96 1.14
N LYS A 35 33.36 -30.20 1.98
CA LYS A 35 33.93 -31.53 2.20
C LYS A 35 32.90 -32.57 2.65
N LEU A 36 31.96 -32.18 3.52
CA LEU A 36 30.87 -33.06 3.94
C LEU A 36 29.96 -33.42 2.77
N SER A 37 29.61 -32.47 1.91
CA SER A 37 28.72 -32.68 0.76
C SER A 37 29.29 -33.57 -0.36
N GLU A 38 30.61 -33.75 -0.37
CA GLU A 38 31.29 -34.67 -1.29
C GLU A 38 30.96 -36.13 -0.97
N THR A 39 30.82 -36.46 0.32
CA THR A 39 30.69 -37.84 0.80
C THR A 39 29.31 -38.15 1.39
N TRP A 40 28.62 -37.13 1.89
CA TRP A 40 27.34 -37.24 2.57
C TRP A 40 26.25 -36.41 1.88
N HIS A 41 25.03 -36.92 1.92
CA HIS A 41 23.81 -36.19 1.61
C HIS A 41 23.16 -35.72 2.92
N LEU A 42 22.92 -34.41 3.01
CA LEU A 42 22.26 -33.79 4.15
C LEU A 42 20.74 -33.99 4.05
N SER A 43 20.18 -34.83 4.90
CA SER A 43 18.75 -35.17 4.84
C SER A 43 17.88 -34.34 5.78
N THR A 44 18.41 -33.95 6.95
CA THR A 44 17.63 -33.21 7.96
C THR A 44 18.52 -32.32 8.82
N VAL A 45 18.05 -31.11 9.11
CA VAL A 45 18.67 -30.20 10.08
C VAL A 45 17.60 -29.73 11.06
N LEU A 46 17.88 -29.92 12.35
CA LEU A 46 17.05 -29.45 13.46
C LEU A 46 17.77 -28.32 14.17
N TYR A 47 17.15 -27.16 14.28
CA TYR A 47 17.64 -26.03 15.05
C TYR A 47 16.96 -25.98 16.41
N GLY A 48 17.71 -25.63 17.45
CA GLY A 48 17.14 -25.37 18.77
C GLY A 48 18.04 -24.50 19.62
N ALA A 49 17.46 -23.62 20.43
CA ALA A 49 18.19 -22.72 21.31
C ALA A 49 17.87 -23.01 22.77
N GLY A 50 18.89 -22.92 23.64
CA GLY A 50 18.73 -23.18 25.08
C GLY A 50 18.53 -24.64 25.45
N LEU A 51 18.93 -25.58 24.57
CA LEU A 51 18.77 -27.02 24.77
C LEU A 51 19.86 -27.64 25.66
N ILE A 52 21.02 -27.00 25.81
CA ILE A 52 22.15 -27.53 26.59
C ILE A 52 22.16 -26.91 27.99
N PRO A 53 21.99 -27.70 29.06
CA PRO A 53 22.10 -27.21 30.43
C PRO A 53 23.47 -26.56 30.71
N GLY A 54 23.48 -25.42 31.38
CA GLY A 54 24.72 -24.69 31.71
C GLY A 54 25.31 -23.86 30.56
N VAL A 55 24.70 -23.89 29.37
CA VAL A 55 25.04 -22.99 28.26
C VAL A 55 24.01 -21.87 28.19
N HIS A 56 24.43 -20.66 27.80
CA HIS A 56 23.53 -19.51 27.72
C HIS A 56 22.32 -19.81 26.81
N HIS A 57 21.10 -19.49 27.26
CA HIS A 57 19.84 -19.79 26.56
C HIS A 57 19.73 -19.26 25.12
N SER A 58 20.58 -18.29 24.78
CA SER A 58 20.69 -17.71 23.45
C SER A 58 21.49 -18.55 22.45
N PHE A 59 22.26 -19.53 22.95
CA PHE A 59 23.11 -20.40 22.16
C PHE A 59 22.26 -21.38 21.37
N GLU A 60 22.39 -21.32 20.05
CA GLU A 60 21.66 -22.18 19.12
C GLU A 60 22.55 -23.35 18.71
N VAL A 61 22.00 -24.55 18.82
CA VAL A 61 22.60 -25.80 18.35
C VAL A 61 21.82 -26.31 17.16
N ALA A 62 22.50 -27.05 16.31
CA ALA A 62 21.89 -27.75 15.20
C ALA A 62 22.21 -29.25 15.28
N ALA A 63 21.18 -30.09 15.19
CA ALA A 63 21.33 -31.51 14.95
C ALA A 63 21.19 -31.78 13.45
N MET A 64 22.25 -32.31 12.85
CA MET A 64 22.35 -32.60 11.44
C MET A 64 22.31 -34.12 11.22
N PHE A 65 21.49 -34.57 10.29
CA PHE A 65 21.39 -35.96 9.88
C PHE A 65 21.88 -36.11 8.45
N LEU A 66 22.90 -36.96 8.30
CA LEU A 66 23.61 -37.23 7.06
C LEU A 66 23.35 -38.68 6.63
N ARG A 67 23.22 -38.91 5.33
CA ARG A 67 23.13 -40.23 4.71
C ARG A 67 24.22 -40.38 3.67
N LYS A 68 24.66 -41.61 3.38
CA LYS A 68 25.61 -41.82 2.28
C LYS A 68 25.01 -41.30 0.98
N LYS A 69 25.82 -40.58 0.20
CA LYS A 69 25.39 -40.05 -1.10
C LYS A 69 25.15 -41.21 -2.08
N GLN A 70 23.92 -41.34 -2.59
CA GLN A 70 23.53 -42.30 -3.62
C GLN A 70 23.00 -41.54 -4.85
N GLU A 71 23.41 -41.91 -6.06
CA GLU A 71 22.78 -41.42 -7.30
C GLU A 71 21.63 -42.35 -7.71
N PRO A 72 20.46 -41.86 -8.19
CA PRO A 72 19.87 -40.53 -8.03
C PRO A 72 18.60 -40.64 -7.16
N SER A 73 18.68 -40.34 -5.87
CA SER A 73 17.48 -40.21 -5.03
C SER A 73 17.20 -38.75 -4.73
N ASP A 74 15.92 -38.37 -4.81
CA ASP A 74 15.36 -37.06 -4.44
C ASP A 74 16.16 -36.35 -3.33
N ARG A 75 16.84 -35.25 -3.70
CA ARG A 75 17.68 -34.46 -2.79
C ARG A 75 16.81 -33.59 -1.89
N ILE A 76 16.11 -34.22 -0.95
CA ILE A 76 15.24 -33.53 0.00
C ILE A 76 15.98 -33.24 1.29
N LEU A 77 16.13 -31.94 1.60
CA LEU A 77 16.53 -31.46 2.92
C LEU A 77 15.29 -31.05 3.72
N ARG A 78 15.12 -31.64 4.90
CA ARG A 78 14.11 -31.22 5.88
C ARG A 78 14.73 -30.25 6.88
N MET A 79 14.15 -29.07 7.01
CA MET A 79 14.57 -28.08 7.99
C MET A 79 13.49 -27.93 9.04
N TYR A 80 13.86 -28.00 10.31
CA TYR A 80 12.93 -27.84 11.43
C TYR A 80 13.57 -26.99 12.54
N ARG A 81 12.80 -26.11 13.16
CA ARG A 81 13.25 -25.30 14.30
C ARG A 81 12.38 -25.62 15.50
N ILE A 82 12.98 -26.17 16.54
CA ILE A 82 12.27 -26.53 17.77
C ILE A 82 11.83 -25.24 18.46
N PRO A 83 10.51 -25.01 18.64
CA PRO A 83 10.03 -23.82 19.31
C PRO A 83 10.41 -23.86 20.80
N ARG A 84 10.68 -22.68 21.38
CA ARG A 84 11.10 -22.57 22.80
C ARG A 84 9.97 -22.85 23.79
N GLN A 85 8.73 -22.66 23.35
CA GLN A 85 7.52 -22.83 24.14
C GLN A 85 6.49 -23.55 23.27
N GLY A 86 5.73 -24.47 23.86
CA GLY A 86 4.71 -25.23 23.16
C GLY A 86 4.46 -26.57 23.84
N ASP A 87 3.34 -27.19 23.49
CA ASP A 87 3.04 -28.56 23.89
C ASP A 87 4.00 -29.52 23.16
N GLN A 88 4.72 -30.34 23.92
CA GLN A 88 5.69 -31.29 23.37
C GLN A 88 5.04 -32.27 22.40
N ALA A 89 3.82 -32.75 22.71
CA ALA A 89 3.12 -33.69 21.84
C ALA A 89 2.75 -33.05 20.50
N ALA A 90 2.38 -31.76 20.50
CA ALA A 90 2.11 -31.00 19.29
C ALA A 90 3.39 -30.80 18.45
N ILE A 91 4.52 -30.46 19.09
CA ILE A 91 5.82 -30.29 18.42
C ILE A 91 6.29 -31.60 17.79
N GLU A 92 6.17 -32.72 18.50
CA GLU A 92 6.52 -34.05 17.98
C GLU A 92 5.65 -34.42 16.78
N LYS A 93 4.33 -34.19 16.87
CA LYS A 93 3.39 -34.44 15.78
C LYS A 93 3.67 -33.58 14.55
N ASP A 94 4.01 -32.31 14.74
CA ASP A 94 4.38 -31.39 13.66
C ASP A 94 5.68 -31.85 12.96
N PHE A 95 6.67 -32.28 13.74
CA PHE A 95 7.90 -32.85 13.19
C PHE A 95 7.68 -34.19 12.46
N GLU A 96 6.88 -35.10 13.01
CA GLU A 96 6.52 -36.35 12.35
C GLU A 96 5.83 -36.11 11.00
N LYS A 97 4.96 -35.09 10.95
CA LYS A 97 4.31 -34.68 9.70
C LYS A 97 5.35 -34.24 8.67
N LEU A 98 6.32 -33.42 9.05
CA LEU A 98 7.42 -32.99 8.16
C LEU A 98 8.23 -34.18 7.63
N LEU A 99 8.52 -35.17 8.48
CA LEU A 99 9.29 -36.37 8.07
C LEU A 99 8.57 -37.17 6.97
N ARG A 100 7.24 -37.21 6.97
CA ARG A 100 6.42 -37.92 5.96
C ARG A 100 6.20 -37.12 4.68
N MET A 101 6.45 -35.81 4.70
CA MET A 101 6.24 -34.95 3.53
C MET A 101 7.36 -35.12 2.50
N GLN A 102 6.99 -34.89 1.23
CA GLN A 102 7.92 -34.82 0.09
C GLN A 102 8.14 -33.38 -0.40
N GLY A 103 7.33 -32.42 0.07
CA GLY A 103 7.41 -30.99 -0.26
C GLY A 103 6.41 -30.20 0.60
N GLY A 104 6.58 -28.88 0.65
CA GLY A 104 5.73 -27.97 1.44
C GLY A 104 6.31 -27.62 2.80
N GLU A 105 5.46 -27.08 3.67
CA GLU A 105 5.80 -26.59 5.00
C GLU A 105 4.84 -27.10 6.08
N VAL A 106 5.34 -27.12 7.30
CA VAL A 106 4.60 -27.34 8.54
C VAL A 106 4.80 -26.12 9.44
N GLU A 107 4.22 -26.11 10.65
CA GLU A 107 4.26 -24.92 11.51
C GLU A 107 5.69 -24.50 11.85
N ASN A 108 6.56 -25.47 12.13
CA ASN A 108 7.94 -25.22 12.59
C ASN A 108 9.03 -25.69 11.60
N GLY A 109 8.68 -26.01 10.36
CA GLY A 109 9.66 -26.52 9.40
C GLY A 109 9.18 -26.64 7.97
N TYR A 110 10.08 -26.98 7.06
CA TYR A 110 9.81 -27.03 5.62
C TYR A 110 10.79 -27.93 4.88
N ILE A 111 10.47 -28.21 3.61
CA ILE A 111 11.28 -29.05 2.72
C ILE A 111 11.95 -28.22 1.63
N VAL A 112 13.27 -28.38 1.50
CA VAL A 112 14.09 -27.86 0.40
C VAL A 112 14.40 -28.99 -0.57
N ARG A 113 14.08 -28.79 -1.86
CA ARG A 113 14.32 -29.79 -2.94
C ARG A 113 15.53 -29.47 -3.81
N GLU A 114 15.93 -28.21 -3.85
CA GLU A 114 17.07 -27.72 -4.62
C GLU A 114 18.04 -27.02 -3.69
N LEU A 115 19.13 -27.72 -3.32
CA LEU A 115 20.26 -27.12 -2.63
C LEU A 115 21.33 -26.81 -3.66
N THR A 116 21.56 -25.53 -3.90
CA THR A 116 22.45 -25.04 -4.97
C THR A 116 23.93 -25.02 -4.57
N ASP A 117 24.28 -24.63 -3.34
CA ASP A 117 25.69 -24.58 -2.90
C ASP A 117 25.88 -24.82 -1.38
N PRO A 118 26.64 -25.86 -0.95
CA PRO A 118 27.03 -26.06 0.45
C PRO A 118 27.76 -24.87 1.10
N ARG A 119 28.40 -23.99 0.31
CA ARG A 119 29.11 -22.80 0.80
C ARG A 119 28.14 -21.75 1.35
N GLU A 120 26.93 -21.66 0.82
CA GLU A 120 25.89 -20.71 1.25
C GLU A 120 25.42 -20.94 2.69
N GLY A 121 25.66 -22.13 3.24
CA GLY A 121 25.21 -22.49 4.58
C GLY A 121 23.73 -22.85 4.66
N PHE A 122 23.38 -23.57 5.71
CA PHE A 122 22.06 -24.17 5.89
C PHE A 122 21.21 -23.40 6.90
N ASN A 123 21.21 -22.05 6.86
CA ASN A 123 20.41 -21.26 7.79
C ASN A 123 18.90 -21.55 7.63
N PHE A 124 18.20 -21.81 8.73
CA PHE A 124 16.77 -22.10 8.74
C PHE A 124 15.92 -21.01 8.07
N ASP A 125 16.29 -19.74 8.13
CA ASP A 125 15.47 -18.69 7.51
C ASP A 125 15.82 -18.52 6.03
N ARG A 126 17.06 -18.85 5.59
CA ARG A 126 17.54 -18.58 4.22
C ARG A 126 16.72 -19.28 3.15
N HIS A 127 16.32 -20.51 3.41
CA HIS A 127 15.66 -21.40 2.45
C HIS A 127 14.16 -21.52 2.71
N SER A 128 13.59 -20.69 3.61
CA SER A 128 12.18 -20.75 3.96
C SER A 128 11.28 -20.35 2.77
N PRO A 129 10.27 -21.15 2.40
CA PRO A 129 9.30 -20.81 1.37
C PRO A 129 8.59 -19.48 1.64
N ALA A 130 8.27 -19.20 2.91
CA ALA A 130 7.66 -17.94 3.33
C ALA A 130 8.56 -16.74 3.03
N LEU A 131 9.89 -16.86 3.22
CA LEU A 131 10.83 -15.80 2.88
C LEU A 131 11.05 -15.66 1.38
N ALA A 132 11.04 -16.78 0.64
CA ALA A 132 11.09 -16.76 -0.82
C ALA A 132 9.85 -16.09 -1.42
N ALA A 133 8.65 -16.37 -0.89
CA ALA A 133 7.41 -15.70 -1.27
C ALA A 133 7.50 -14.20 -0.95
N ARG A 134 7.93 -13.84 0.25
CA ARG A 134 8.08 -12.44 0.66
C ARG A 134 9.07 -11.66 -0.21
N ARG A 135 10.16 -12.29 -0.67
CA ARG A 135 11.08 -11.69 -1.65
C ARG A 135 10.40 -11.42 -3.00
N LYS A 136 9.56 -12.33 -3.47
CA LYS A 136 8.79 -12.15 -4.71
C LYS A 136 7.76 -11.03 -4.56
N ASP A 137 7.09 -10.95 -3.41
CA ASP A 137 6.09 -9.92 -3.13
C ASP A 137 6.70 -8.51 -3.14
N LEU A 138 7.99 -8.34 -2.84
CA LEU A 138 8.66 -7.05 -2.94
C LEU A 138 8.68 -6.48 -4.37
N ALA A 139 8.58 -7.33 -5.40
CA ALA A 139 8.47 -6.88 -6.79
C ALA A 139 7.14 -6.15 -7.07
N ALA A 140 6.15 -6.25 -6.17
CA ALA A 140 4.91 -5.51 -6.31
C ALA A 140 5.05 -4.00 -6.04
N PHE A 141 6.18 -3.55 -5.46
CA PHE A 141 6.47 -2.13 -5.27
C PHE A 141 7.14 -1.47 -6.49
N GLY A 142 7.51 -2.26 -7.51
CA GLY A 142 8.25 -1.79 -8.68
C GLY A 142 9.39 -2.74 -9.04
N SER A 143 10.59 -2.20 -9.29
CA SER A 143 11.75 -3.04 -9.65
C SER A 143 12.51 -3.53 -8.40
N LEU A 144 13.20 -4.66 -8.52
CA LEU A 144 14.08 -5.17 -7.47
C LEU A 144 15.53 -5.02 -7.89
N VAL A 145 16.32 -4.39 -7.04
CA VAL A 145 17.78 -4.26 -7.17
C VAL A 145 18.43 -4.67 -5.87
N THR A 146 19.69 -5.06 -5.89
CA THR A 146 20.43 -5.39 -4.67
C THR A 146 21.09 -4.14 -4.07
N VAL A 147 21.37 -4.16 -2.76
CA VAL A 147 22.15 -3.09 -2.12
C VAL A 147 23.50 -2.93 -2.82
N GLY A 148 24.15 -4.03 -3.22
CA GLY A 148 25.45 -4.00 -3.90
C GLY A 148 25.40 -3.45 -5.33
N GLU A 149 24.22 -3.39 -5.96
CA GLU A 149 24.04 -2.70 -7.24
C GLU A 149 23.91 -1.19 -7.05
N LEU A 150 23.18 -0.75 -6.01
CA LEU A 150 22.93 0.68 -5.73
C LEU A 150 24.09 1.37 -5.01
N PHE A 151 24.78 0.65 -4.13
CA PHE A 151 25.76 1.21 -3.21
C PHE A 151 27.10 0.48 -3.30
N ASP A 152 28.18 1.24 -3.13
CA ASP A 152 29.50 0.72 -2.78
C ASP A 152 29.68 0.70 -1.26
N ARG A 153 30.59 -0.16 -0.79
CA ARG A 153 31.04 -0.12 0.59
C ARG A 153 31.89 1.14 0.78
N GLY A 154 31.35 2.09 1.53
CA GLY A 154 32.07 3.31 1.88
C GLY A 154 33.25 3.06 2.83
N PRO A 155 34.11 4.07 3.03
CA PRO A 155 35.29 3.94 3.86
C PRO A 155 34.93 3.71 5.34
N SER A 156 35.73 2.88 6.02
CA SER A 156 35.64 2.70 7.48
C SER A 156 37.04 2.67 8.08
N VAL A 157 37.24 3.32 9.23
CA VAL A 157 38.52 3.37 9.93
C VAL A 157 38.54 2.44 11.14
N ASN A 158 39.66 1.76 11.34
CA ASN A 158 39.91 1.00 12.56
C ASN A 158 40.49 1.94 13.63
N VAL A 159 39.73 2.14 14.71
CA VAL A 159 40.09 3.04 15.81
C VAL A 159 41.46 2.71 16.41
N GLN A 160 41.84 1.43 16.47
CA GLN A 160 43.15 1.02 17.03
C GLN A 160 44.32 1.51 16.18
N THR A 161 44.11 1.77 14.89
CA THR A 161 45.13 2.28 13.96
C THR A 161 45.17 3.82 13.91
N LEU A 162 44.30 4.50 14.67
CA LEU A 162 44.12 5.96 14.61
C LEU A 162 44.85 6.73 15.72
N ASN A 163 45.54 6.07 16.65
CA ASN A 163 46.15 6.72 17.82
C ASN A 163 47.05 7.92 17.49
N GLU A 164 47.75 7.91 16.35
CA GLU A 164 48.63 9.00 15.91
C GLU A 164 47.89 10.16 15.18
N LYS A 165 46.59 10.01 14.92
CA LYS A 165 45.76 10.96 14.15
C LYS A 165 44.65 11.61 14.98
N ILE A 166 44.63 11.37 16.29
CA ILE A 166 43.64 11.93 17.21
C ILE A 166 43.92 13.42 17.40
N VAL A 167 42.88 14.24 17.26
CA VAL A 167 42.93 15.70 17.40
C VAL A 167 41.83 16.19 18.34
N SER A 168 41.89 17.46 18.76
CA SER A 168 40.83 18.07 19.57
C SER A 168 39.61 18.46 18.72
N ALA A 169 38.43 18.44 19.35
CA ALA A 169 37.22 19.00 18.76
C ALA A 169 37.44 20.48 18.37
N GLY A 170 37.09 20.84 17.13
CA GLY A 170 37.23 22.21 16.60
C GLY A 170 38.56 22.53 15.91
N GLN A 171 39.54 21.61 15.90
CA GLN A 171 40.73 21.77 15.06
C GLN A 171 40.34 21.75 13.57
N ILE A 172 40.99 22.58 12.74
CA ILE A 172 40.70 22.64 11.31
C ILE A 172 40.95 21.27 10.68
N GLY A 173 39.92 20.72 10.03
CA GLY A 173 39.98 19.39 9.41
C GLY A 173 39.73 18.22 10.37
N ALA A 174 39.34 18.48 11.62
CA ALA A 174 38.88 17.44 12.53
C ALA A 174 37.52 16.89 12.08
N ALA A 175 37.42 15.56 11.95
CA ALA A 175 36.18 14.84 11.67
C ALA A 175 35.85 13.91 12.85
N ARG A 176 34.57 13.84 13.21
CA ARG A 176 34.10 12.95 14.28
C ARG A 176 34.02 11.51 13.76
N VAL A 177 34.51 10.55 14.53
CA VAL A 177 34.42 9.12 14.22
C VAL A 177 33.13 8.53 14.78
N LEU A 178 32.21 8.17 13.90
CA LEU A 178 30.96 7.51 14.25
C LEU A 178 31.17 6.05 14.64
N HIS A 179 30.55 5.65 15.74
CA HIS A 179 30.41 4.29 16.21
C HIS A 179 28.96 3.83 16.05
N GLY A 180 28.72 2.52 16.13
CA GLY A 180 27.37 1.97 16.01
C GLY A 180 26.38 2.60 16.98
N ARG A 181 26.81 2.98 18.19
CA ARG A 181 25.92 3.63 19.18
C ARG A 181 25.41 5.02 18.73
N ASP A 182 26.14 5.70 17.85
CA ASP A 182 25.83 7.07 17.41
C ASP A 182 24.76 7.09 16.31
N VAL A 183 24.54 5.98 15.61
CA VAL A 183 23.43 5.83 14.65
C VAL A 183 22.17 5.46 15.44
N LEU A 184 21.18 6.34 15.56
CA LEU A 184 20.03 6.15 16.45
C LEU A 184 18.86 5.40 15.79
N ARG A 185 17.96 4.85 16.60
CA ARG A 185 16.82 4.03 16.13
C ARG A 185 15.72 4.86 15.44
N ASP A 186 15.58 6.12 15.81
CA ASP A 186 14.73 7.10 15.13
C ASP A 186 15.29 7.51 13.77
N GLY A 187 16.53 7.08 13.47
CA GLY A 187 17.19 7.38 12.22
C GLY A 187 18.00 8.66 12.20
N ALA A 188 18.19 9.30 13.37
CA ALA A 188 19.11 10.42 13.53
C ALA A 188 20.56 9.93 13.75
N ILE A 189 21.50 10.86 13.62
CA ILE A 189 22.87 10.69 14.11
C ILE A 189 22.96 11.47 15.42
N ALA A 190 23.36 10.80 16.51
CA ALA A 190 23.43 11.40 17.83
C ALA A 190 24.33 12.63 17.83
N ALA A 191 24.00 13.64 18.64
CA ALA A 191 24.90 14.77 18.90
C ALA A 191 26.23 14.27 19.52
N PRO A 192 27.34 15.01 19.35
CA PRO A 192 28.62 14.63 19.95
C PRO A 192 28.55 14.63 21.47
N ASP A 193 29.01 13.54 22.10
CA ASP A 193 29.21 13.43 23.54
C ASP A 193 30.56 14.02 24.00
N PRO A 194 30.59 15.07 24.85
CA PRO A 194 31.83 15.70 25.30
C PRO A 194 32.83 14.74 25.97
N GLU A 195 32.36 13.63 26.57
CA GLU A 195 33.20 12.75 27.38
C GLU A 195 33.76 11.53 26.62
N SER A 196 33.18 11.17 25.47
CA SER A 196 33.49 9.89 24.82
C SER A 196 33.65 9.93 23.30
N GLU A 197 33.69 11.13 22.71
CA GLU A 197 33.87 11.33 21.27
C GLU A 197 35.32 11.29 20.83
N LEU A 198 35.53 10.71 19.66
CA LEU A 198 36.83 10.63 19.01
C LEU A 198 36.85 11.54 17.79
N TRP A 199 37.78 12.50 17.78
CA TRP A 199 38.01 13.42 16.67
C TRP A 199 39.35 13.08 16.02
N VAL A 200 39.37 12.98 14.70
CA VAL A 200 40.56 12.60 13.93
C VAL A 200 40.75 13.50 12.72
N GLN A 201 41.99 13.67 12.30
CA GLN A 201 42.31 14.30 11.01
C GLN A 201 42.61 13.21 9.98
N LEU A 202 41.76 13.11 8.96
CA LEU A 202 41.84 12.07 7.92
C LEU A 202 41.87 12.67 6.51
N PRO A 203 42.48 11.96 5.54
CA PRO A 203 42.32 12.30 4.13
C PRO A 203 40.85 12.28 3.71
N ALA A 204 40.49 13.09 2.71
CA ALA A 204 39.12 13.27 2.26
C ALA A 204 38.43 11.95 1.80
N GLU A 205 39.20 10.98 1.31
CA GLU A 205 38.69 9.66 0.89
C GLU A 205 38.09 8.83 2.05
N PHE A 206 38.43 9.13 3.31
CA PHE A 206 37.89 8.46 4.49
C PHE A 206 36.71 9.20 5.13
N LEU A 207 36.38 10.39 4.63
CA LEU A 207 35.27 11.19 5.12
C LEU A 207 33.96 10.73 4.49
N LEU A 208 32.89 10.84 5.28
CA LEU A 208 31.52 10.65 4.82
C LEU A 208 31.07 11.85 3.98
N GLN A 209 30.10 11.60 3.11
CA GLN A 209 29.54 12.57 2.17
C GLN A 209 28.02 12.66 2.34
N PRO A 210 27.38 13.78 1.96
CA PRO A 210 25.93 13.86 1.94
C PRO A 210 25.34 12.75 1.07
N GLY A 211 24.30 12.07 1.58
CA GLY A 211 23.67 10.93 0.91
C GLY A 211 24.30 9.57 1.20
N ASP A 212 25.45 9.51 1.90
CA ASP A 212 25.93 8.24 2.47
C ASP A 212 24.91 7.72 3.50
N LEU A 213 24.64 6.42 3.48
CA LEU A 213 23.86 5.76 4.54
C LEU A 213 24.78 5.05 5.51
N VAL A 214 24.60 5.29 6.81
CA VAL A 214 25.38 4.67 7.88
C VAL A 214 24.52 3.67 8.65
N LEU A 215 24.98 2.43 8.75
CA LEU A 215 24.29 1.30 9.38
C LEU A 215 25.13 0.72 10.52
N ARG A 216 24.49 0.31 11.62
CA ARG A 216 25.18 -0.42 12.72
C ARG A 216 25.61 -1.81 12.27
N SER A 217 26.91 -2.10 12.29
CA SER A 217 27.41 -3.45 11.96
C SER A 217 27.07 -4.49 13.03
N ILE A 218 26.70 -4.05 14.24
CA ILE A 218 26.27 -4.92 15.35
C ILE A 218 24.82 -4.60 15.67
N SER A 219 23.95 -5.57 15.43
CA SER A 219 22.53 -5.50 15.78
C SER A 219 22.29 -6.11 17.14
N ARG A 220 21.43 -5.48 17.94
CA ARG A 220 20.93 -6.05 19.19
C ARG A 220 19.80 -7.01 18.86
N ARG A 221 19.61 -8.05 19.67
CA ARG A 221 18.46 -8.97 19.51
C ARG A 221 17.09 -8.30 19.68
N THR A 222 17.05 -7.13 20.32
CA THR A 222 15.84 -6.31 20.46
C THR A 222 15.64 -5.32 19.31
N ASP A 223 16.54 -5.28 18.33
CA ASP A 223 16.36 -4.50 17.11
C ASP A 223 15.47 -5.32 16.16
N PHE A 224 14.23 -4.86 15.97
CA PHE A 224 13.28 -5.48 15.03
C PHE A 224 13.55 -5.07 13.57
N SER A 225 14.46 -4.14 13.34
CA SER A 225 14.85 -3.60 12.04
C SER A 225 16.34 -3.26 11.98
N LEU A 226 16.85 -2.92 10.79
CA LEU A 226 18.20 -2.36 10.70
C LEU A 226 18.19 -0.91 11.21
N VAL A 227 19.23 -0.56 11.96
CA VAL A 227 19.42 0.81 12.46
C VAL A 227 20.33 1.54 11.49
N VAL A 228 19.73 2.43 10.69
CA VAL A 228 20.36 3.12 9.56
C VAL A 228 20.02 4.60 9.62
N SER A 229 20.98 5.47 9.31
CA SER A 229 20.78 6.93 9.18
C SER A 229 21.35 7.44 7.87
N GLU A 230 20.73 8.47 7.30
CA GLU A 230 21.28 9.23 6.17
C GLU A 230 22.23 10.30 6.72
N VAL A 231 23.38 10.47 6.08
CA VAL A 231 24.31 11.58 6.36
C VAL A 231 23.87 12.80 5.58
N THR A 232 23.50 13.87 6.27
CA THR A 232 23.18 15.17 5.67
C THR A 232 24.35 16.14 5.76
N ALA A 233 24.26 17.27 5.06
CA ALA A 233 25.27 18.33 5.13
C ALA A 233 25.48 18.85 6.57
N ASP A 234 24.41 18.89 7.38
CA ASP A 234 24.46 19.38 8.77
C ASP A 234 25.20 18.43 9.72
N ASN A 235 25.40 17.16 9.32
CA ASN A 235 26.11 16.20 10.14
C ASN A 235 27.63 16.29 9.98
N LEU A 236 28.10 16.85 8.86
CA LEU A 236 29.52 16.83 8.47
C LEU A 236 30.34 17.85 9.25
N PRO A 237 31.66 17.62 9.44
CA PRO A 237 32.47 16.49 8.92
C PRO A 237 32.44 15.22 9.78
N LEU A 238 32.28 14.06 9.15
CA LEU A 238 32.22 12.74 9.81
C LEU A 238 33.13 11.70 9.14
N ALA A 239 33.54 10.70 9.91
CA ALA A 239 34.18 9.46 9.45
C ALA A 239 33.50 8.25 10.11
N ALA A 240 33.46 7.08 9.46
CA ALA A 240 32.86 5.88 10.03
C ALA A 240 33.89 4.97 10.70
N GLY A 241 33.66 4.60 11.96
CA GLY A 241 34.44 3.59 12.67
C GLY A 241 34.08 2.16 12.27
N HIS A 242 34.87 1.19 12.74
CA HIS A 242 34.71 -0.25 12.44
C HIS A 242 33.36 -0.88 12.85
N THR A 243 32.55 -0.21 13.69
CA THR A 243 31.20 -0.66 14.10
C THR A 243 30.08 -0.08 13.22
N VAL A 244 30.45 0.64 12.16
CA VAL A 244 29.52 1.27 11.20
C VAL A 244 29.84 0.76 9.80
N ILE A 245 28.81 0.35 9.07
CA ILE A 245 28.88 0.07 7.63
C ILE A 245 28.37 1.30 6.90
N VAL A 246 29.13 1.77 5.91
CA VAL A 246 28.76 2.89 5.05
C VAL A 246 28.28 2.35 3.71
N LEU A 247 27.10 2.76 3.28
CA LEU A 247 26.56 2.52 1.95
C LEU A 247 26.68 3.84 1.19
N ARG A 248 27.63 3.90 0.24
CA ARG A 248 27.84 5.07 -0.61
C ARG A 248 27.11 4.87 -1.93
N PRO A 249 26.16 5.73 -2.32
CA PRO A 249 25.50 5.61 -3.62
C PRO A 249 26.52 5.59 -4.76
N LYS A 250 26.43 4.61 -5.68
CA LYS A 250 27.32 4.55 -6.85
C LYS A 250 27.06 5.69 -7.83
N VAL A 251 25.80 6.09 -7.90
CA VAL A 251 25.27 7.20 -8.69
C VAL A 251 24.40 8.02 -7.75
N PRO A 252 24.36 9.36 -7.87
CA PRO A 252 23.41 10.18 -7.13
C PRO A 252 21.99 9.64 -7.32
N LEU A 253 21.38 9.20 -6.22
CA LEU A 253 20.00 8.70 -6.22
C LEU A 253 19.04 9.88 -6.08
N ALA A 254 17.88 9.77 -6.72
CA ALA A 254 16.79 10.71 -6.47
C ALA A 254 16.40 10.65 -4.99
N SER A 255 16.02 11.79 -4.39
CA SER A 255 15.71 11.88 -2.97
C SER A 255 14.60 10.91 -2.53
N GLN A 256 13.62 10.67 -3.40
CA GLN A 256 12.50 9.74 -3.20
C GLN A 256 13.01 8.30 -3.12
N GLN A 257 13.89 7.92 -4.05
CA GLN A 257 14.48 6.59 -4.11
C GLN A 257 15.34 6.28 -2.87
N LEU A 258 16.14 7.26 -2.43
CA LEU A 258 16.95 7.14 -1.21
C LEU A 258 16.07 6.99 0.03
N ARG A 259 15.01 7.80 0.15
CA ARG A 259 14.05 7.73 1.26
C ARG A 259 13.30 6.40 1.31
N PHE A 260 12.80 5.92 0.18
CA PHE A 260 12.12 4.63 0.12
C PHE A 260 13.05 3.48 0.49
N THR A 261 14.29 3.52 0.00
CA THR A 261 15.35 2.57 0.39
C THR A 261 15.60 2.62 1.90
N LEU A 262 15.68 3.81 2.50
CA LEU A 262 15.87 3.99 3.93
C LEU A 262 14.68 3.44 4.75
N MET A 263 13.44 3.68 4.31
CA MET A 263 12.22 3.12 4.90
C MET A 263 12.23 1.59 4.85
N PHE A 264 12.61 1.02 3.71
CA PHE A 264 12.73 -0.42 3.55
C PHE A 264 13.79 -0.99 4.50
N LEU A 265 15.00 -0.43 4.52
CA LEU A 265 16.09 -0.92 5.40
C LEU A 265 15.70 -0.84 6.88
N ARG A 266 14.95 0.19 7.28
CA ARG A 266 14.41 0.36 8.64
C ARG A 266 13.16 -0.48 8.92
N SER A 267 12.67 -1.25 7.96
CA SER A 267 11.54 -2.16 8.18
C SER A 267 11.97 -3.47 8.84
N SER A 268 11.01 -4.16 9.47
CA SER A 268 11.22 -5.53 9.92
C SER A 268 11.40 -6.51 8.76
N VAL A 269 10.92 -6.16 7.56
CA VAL A 269 11.06 -6.98 6.35
C VAL A 269 12.52 -7.08 5.95
N ALA A 270 13.23 -5.95 5.83
CA ALA A 270 14.65 -5.94 5.50
C ALA A 270 15.47 -6.76 6.50
N ARG A 271 15.17 -6.66 7.80
CA ARG A 271 15.84 -7.47 8.82
C ARG A 271 15.57 -8.96 8.66
N THR A 272 14.33 -9.34 8.35
CA THR A 272 13.96 -10.75 8.14
C THR A 272 14.63 -11.31 6.88
N LEU A 273 14.80 -10.48 5.85
CA LEU A 273 15.44 -10.85 4.59
C LEU A 273 16.96 -10.86 4.67
N LEU A 274 17.54 -10.07 5.58
CA LEU A 274 18.95 -10.08 5.91
C LEU A 274 19.26 -11.30 6.81
N VAL A 275 19.38 -12.47 6.16
CA VAL A 275 19.52 -13.76 6.83
C VAL A 275 20.89 -13.89 7.49
N SER A 276 21.00 -13.48 8.76
CA SER A 276 22.17 -13.75 9.60
C SER A 276 21.75 -14.36 10.93
N ALA A 277 22.36 -15.49 11.28
CA ALA A 277 22.28 -16.06 12.63
C ALA A 277 23.15 -15.28 13.63
N ASP A 278 24.00 -14.37 13.13
CA ASP A 278 24.97 -13.60 13.89
C ASP A 278 24.41 -12.18 14.20
N PRO A 279 24.61 -11.63 15.41
CA PRO A 279 24.37 -10.21 15.66
C PRO A 279 25.14 -9.28 14.71
N HIS A 280 26.22 -9.75 14.09
CA HIS A 280 26.97 -8.98 13.11
C HIS A 280 26.30 -8.97 11.73
N VAL A 281 26.05 -7.76 11.22
CA VAL A 281 25.72 -7.50 9.83
C VAL A 281 27.02 -7.39 9.05
N LEU A 282 27.18 -8.21 8.01
CA LEU A 282 28.34 -8.20 7.14
C LEU A 282 27.99 -7.51 5.82
N TRP A 283 28.97 -6.81 5.24
CA TRP A 283 28.79 -6.15 3.93
C TRP A 283 28.34 -7.14 2.85
N ARG A 284 28.91 -8.36 2.81
CA ARG A 284 28.52 -9.35 1.80
C ARG A 284 27.02 -9.67 1.86
N ASP A 285 26.53 -10.02 3.05
CA ASP A 285 25.13 -10.40 3.22
C ASP A 285 24.20 -9.20 3.00
N LEU A 286 24.66 -7.99 3.35
CA LEU A 286 23.96 -6.75 3.08
C LEU A 286 23.93 -6.43 1.59
N SER A 287 25.03 -6.63 0.86
CA SER A 287 25.15 -6.33 -0.57
C SER A 287 24.25 -7.21 -1.43
N GLU A 288 23.93 -8.42 -0.97
CA GLU A 288 23.00 -9.35 -1.62
C GLU A 288 21.52 -9.07 -1.26
N LEU A 289 21.25 -8.18 -0.29
CA LEU A 289 19.88 -7.86 0.12
C LEU A 289 19.14 -7.19 -1.04
N ALA A 290 18.05 -7.80 -1.49
CA ALA A 290 17.14 -7.19 -2.44
C ALA A 290 16.38 -6.02 -1.80
N VAL A 291 16.40 -4.87 -2.48
CA VAL A 291 15.77 -3.62 -2.10
C VAL A 291 14.76 -3.25 -3.19
N PRO A 292 13.46 -3.12 -2.86
CA PRO A 292 12.47 -2.65 -3.81
C PRO A 292 12.72 -1.19 -4.18
N GLN A 293 12.54 -0.87 -5.45
CA GLN A 293 12.52 0.49 -5.98
C GLN A 293 11.08 0.86 -6.30
N PRO A 294 10.59 2.02 -5.82
CA PRO A 294 9.21 2.42 -6.03
C PRO A 294 8.97 2.67 -7.52
N ASP A 295 7.84 2.21 -8.03
CA ASP A 295 7.34 2.64 -9.33
C ASP A 295 6.84 4.09 -9.29
N GLU A 296 6.42 4.63 -10.45
CA GLU A 296 5.98 6.01 -10.58
C GLU A 296 4.74 6.31 -9.73
N ALA A 297 3.78 5.39 -9.68
CA ALA A 297 2.55 5.53 -8.90
C ALA A 297 2.83 5.58 -7.40
N LEU A 298 3.65 4.64 -6.89
CA LEU A 298 4.04 4.63 -5.48
C LEU A 298 4.90 5.85 -5.13
N THR A 299 5.77 6.29 -6.05
CA THR A 299 6.57 7.51 -5.86
C THR A 299 5.67 8.73 -5.70
N SER A 300 4.68 8.91 -6.58
CA SER A 300 3.71 10.00 -6.50
C SER A 300 2.90 9.96 -5.19
N ALA A 301 2.40 8.78 -4.81
CA ALA A 301 1.64 8.63 -3.57
C ALA A 301 2.48 8.94 -2.31
N LEU A 302 3.76 8.57 -2.31
CA LEU A 302 4.69 8.91 -1.23
C LEU A 302 4.99 10.40 -1.19
N GLU A 303 5.12 11.06 -2.34
CA GLU A 303 5.29 12.51 -2.42
C GLU A 303 4.10 13.25 -1.83
N ASP A 304 2.88 12.87 -2.21
CA ASP A 304 1.65 13.47 -1.67
C ASP A 304 1.59 13.38 -0.13
N LEU A 305 1.94 12.21 0.42
CA LEU A 305 2.00 12.00 1.87
C LEU A 305 3.10 12.82 2.55
N ILE A 306 4.26 12.99 1.90
CA ILE A 306 5.35 13.82 2.41
C ILE A 306 4.96 15.30 2.41
N THR A 307 4.36 15.79 1.33
CA THR A 307 3.87 17.16 1.24
C THR A 307 2.80 17.41 2.30
N ALA A 308 1.86 16.48 2.48
CA ALA A 308 0.87 16.56 3.55
C ALA A 308 1.53 16.61 4.94
N LYS A 309 2.52 15.73 5.20
CA LYS A 309 3.28 15.73 6.45
C LYS A 309 3.97 17.08 6.68
N GLN A 310 4.64 17.63 5.68
CA GLN A 310 5.33 18.92 5.77
C GLN A 310 4.36 20.05 6.09
N SER A 311 3.22 20.11 5.42
CA SER A 311 2.18 21.10 5.74
C SER A 311 1.66 20.99 7.17
N LEU A 312 1.51 19.77 7.70
CA LEU A 312 1.13 19.55 9.09
C LEU A 312 2.23 19.97 10.08
N GLU A 313 3.50 19.71 9.77
CA GLU A 313 4.64 20.18 10.57
C GLU A 313 4.75 21.72 10.56
N GLU A 314 4.50 22.37 9.42
CA GLU A 314 4.42 23.82 9.33
C GLU A 314 3.31 24.39 10.21
N TRP A 315 2.12 23.78 10.20
CA TRP A 315 1.01 24.21 11.06
C TRP A 315 1.30 23.96 12.55
N HIS A 316 2.03 22.89 12.87
CA HIS A 316 2.49 22.62 14.23
C HIS A 316 3.47 23.70 14.71
N ASN A 317 4.48 24.02 13.90
CA ASN A 317 5.44 25.08 14.22
C ASN A 317 4.76 26.45 14.33
N GLU A 318 3.81 26.77 13.45
CA GLU A 318 2.98 27.99 13.54
C GLU A 318 2.22 28.06 14.88
N ALA A 319 1.67 26.92 15.34
CA ALA A 319 1.00 26.85 16.63
C ALA A 319 1.96 27.12 17.80
N ASP A 320 3.14 26.51 17.78
CA ASP A 320 4.18 26.70 18.80
C ASP A 320 4.68 28.15 18.84
N ASP A 321 4.90 28.77 17.68
CA ASP A 321 5.28 30.19 17.58
C ASP A 321 4.20 31.10 18.18
N ILE A 322 2.93 30.86 17.88
CA ILE A 322 1.81 31.60 18.46
C ILE A 322 1.79 31.45 19.99
N LEU A 323 1.97 30.23 20.50
CA LEU A 323 1.99 29.95 21.94
C LEU A 323 3.18 30.62 22.64
N GLN A 324 4.37 30.57 22.05
CA GLN A 324 5.57 31.22 22.58
C GLN A 324 5.47 32.75 22.54
N SER A 325 4.69 33.30 21.60
CA SER A 325 4.53 34.75 21.44
C SER A 325 3.68 35.43 22.53
N ILE A 326 3.02 34.66 23.42
CA ILE A 326 2.07 35.17 24.43
C ILE A 326 2.67 36.20 25.40
N PHE A 327 3.97 36.10 25.67
CA PHE A 327 4.67 37.00 26.61
C PHE A 327 5.54 38.06 25.91
N LEU A 328 5.50 38.13 24.58
CA LEU A 328 6.31 39.09 23.83
C LEU A 328 5.68 40.49 23.75
N ASP A 329 4.40 40.62 24.13
CA ASP A 329 3.68 41.88 24.05
C ASP A 329 3.83 42.78 25.26
N LYS A 330 3.83 44.09 24.98
CA LYS A 330 3.92 45.15 26.00
C LYS A 330 2.74 45.12 26.98
N THR A 331 1.59 44.58 26.56
CA THR A 331 0.40 44.49 27.39
C THR A 331 -0.33 43.15 27.21
N PRO A 332 -0.97 42.61 28.26
CA PRO A 332 -1.78 41.39 28.17
C PRO A 332 -2.96 41.49 27.20
N ALA A 333 -3.50 42.70 26.96
CA ALA A 333 -4.59 42.91 26.00
C ALA A 333 -4.14 42.68 24.55
N GLN A 334 -2.95 43.18 24.19
CA GLN A 334 -2.36 42.97 22.86
C GLN A 334 -2.01 41.49 22.63
N ALA A 335 -1.48 40.80 23.65
CA ALA A 335 -1.21 39.36 23.57
C ALA A 335 -2.47 38.54 23.28
N ARG A 336 -3.58 38.86 23.96
CA ARG A 336 -4.88 38.19 23.75
C ARG A 336 -5.44 38.43 22.35
N GLU A 337 -5.35 39.67 21.86
CA GLU A 337 -5.81 40.00 20.51
C GLU A 337 -5.00 39.25 19.44
N ARG A 338 -3.66 39.25 19.56
CA ARG A 338 -2.77 38.48 18.68
C ARG A 338 -3.11 37.01 18.68
N ILE A 339 -3.20 36.36 19.84
CA ILE A 339 -3.54 34.92 19.91
C ILE A 339 -4.89 34.63 19.28
N THR A 340 -5.86 35.50 19.50
CA THR A 340 -7.21 35.32 18.91
C THR A 340 -7.18 35.44 17.40
N GLN A 341 -6.43 36.41 16.86
CA GLN A 341 -6.30 36.67 15.43
C GLN A 341 -5.39 35.64 14.74
N SER A 342 -4.14 35.48 15.20
CA SER A 342 -3.16 34.53 14.67
C SER A 342 -3.66 33.08 14.81
N GLY A 343 -4.30 32.74 15.92
CA GLY A 343 -4.87 31.41 16.12
C GLY A 343 -6.17 31.15 15.33
N ARG A 344 -6.77 32.14 14.66
CA ARG A 344 -8.04 31.96 13.95
C ARG A 344 -7.90 31.02 12.77
N THR A 345 -6.89 31.24 11.92
CA THR A 345 -6.66 30.41 10.73
C THR A 345 -6.36 28.96 11.13
N LEU A 346 -5.54 28.76 12.17
CA LEU A 346 -5.22 27.43 12.68
C LEU A 346 -6.49 26.69 13.17
N ARG A 347 -7.35 27.37 13.94
CA ARG A 347 -8.64 26.77 14.37
C ARG A 347 -9.54 26.40 13.19
N LEU A 348 -9.63 27.26 12.17
CA LEU A 348 -10.42 26.99 10.96
C LEU A 348 -9.84 25.82 10.15
N ARG A 349 -8.51 25.66 10.08
CA ARG A 349 -7.87 24.50 9.44
C ARG A 349 -8.20 23.21 10.17
N VAL A 350 -8.10 23.20 11.50
CA VAL A 350 -8.48 22.05 12.34
C VAL A 350 -9.96 21.72 12.16
N GLU A 351 -10.84 22.72 12.24
CA GLU A 351 -12.28 22.52 12.02
C GLU A 351 -12.59 21.96 10.62
N ALA A 352 -11.91 22.47 9.59
CA ALA A 352 -12.05 21.93 8.23
C ALA A 352 -11.52 20.50 8.09
N ALA A 353 -10.44 20.16 8.79
CA ALA A 353 -9.91 18.79 8.84
C ALA A 353 -10.86 17.84 9.58
N ASP A 354 -11.38 18.25 10.75
CA ASP A 354 -12.35 17.49 11.53
C ASP A 354 -13.64 17.23 10.73
N LEU A 355 -14.06 18.18 9.88
CA LEU A 355 -15.19 18.00 8.98
C LEU A 355 -14.94 16.90 7.95
N LEU A 356 -13.71 16.64 7.51
CA LEU A 356 -13.40 15.57 6.55
C LEU A 356 -13.50 14.17 7.18
N ASP A 357 -13.33 14.06 8.50
CA ASP A 357 -13.56 12.81 9.24
C ASP A 357 -15.06 12.45 9.33
N ASN A 358 -15.94 13.43 9.13
CA ASN A 358 -17.38 13.21 9.06
C ASN A 358 -17.78 12.69 7.67
N LEU A 359 -18.24 11.43 7.61
CA LEU A 359 -18.69 10.78 6.37
C LEU A 359 -19.75 11.61 5.64
N GLY A 360 -20.75 12.16 6.34
CA GLY A 360 -21.81 12.95 5.71
C GLY A 360 -21.28 14.22 5.04
N HIS A 361 -20.33 14.90 5.70
CA HIS A 361 -19.67 16.06 5.11
C HIS A 361 -18.85 15.69 3.88
N THR A 362 -18.07 14.61 3.97
CA THR A 362 -17.25 14.10 2.85
C THR A 362 -18.12 13.69 1.66
N VAL A 363 -19.24 13.00 1.88
CA VAL A 363 -20.19 12.66 0.80
C VAL A 363 -20.75 13.95 0.17
N ARG A 364 -21.17 14.91 0.98
CA ARG A 364 -21.78 16.16 0.47
C ARG A 364 -20.82 17.04 -0.33
N THR A 365 -19.53 17.02 -0.05
CA THR A 365 -18.54 17.94 -0.65
C THR A 365 -17.57 17.29 -1.63
N ARG A 366 -17.33 15.98 -1.50
CA ARG A 366 -16.33 15.25 -2.28
C ARG A 366 -16.87 14.16 -3.16
N PHE A 367 -18.10 13.67 -2.98
CA PHE A 367 -18.64 12.64 -3.87
C PHE A 367 -19.19 13.24 -5.16
N PRO A 368 -19.31 12.44 -6.25
CA PRO A 368 -19.93 12.89 -7.49
C PRO A 368 -21.34 13.45 -7.28
N TYR A 369 -21.67 14.52 -8.01
CA TYR A 369 -22.92 15.28 -7.90
C TYR A 369 -24.20 14.45 -7.69
N PRO A 370 -24.50 13.40 -8.48
CA PRO A 370 -25.72 12.59 -8.29
C PRO A 370 -25.85 11.99 -6.89
N ILE A 371 -24.73 11.56 -6.31
CA ILE A 371 -24.72 10.89 -5.00
C ILE A 371 -24.80 11.95 -3.91
N ALA A 372 -24.00 13.01 -4.01
CA ALA A 372 -23.95 14.10 -3.03
C ALA A 372 -25.31 14.81 -2.89
N LEU A 373 -26.02 15.05 -4.01
CA LEU A 373 -27.35 15.66 -3.98
C LEU A 373 -28.38 14.77 -3.28
N ARG A 374 -28.37 13.46 -3.56
CA ARG A 374 -29.27 12.48 -2.92
C ARG A 374 -29.01 12.39 -1.42
N TRP A 375 -27.75 12.38 -1.02
CA TRP A 375 -27.34 12.45 0.38
C TRP A 375 -27.86 13.73 1.07
N ARG A 376 -27.68 14.90 0.43
CA ARG A 376 -28.20 16.17 0.96
C ARG A 376 -29.71 16.12 1.17
N HIS A 377 -30.46 15.52 0.25
CA HIS A 377 -31.90 15.35 0.38
C HIS A 377 -32.26 14.43 1.56
N LEU A 378 -31.56 13.31 1.72
CA LEU A 378 -31.70 12.42 2.87
C LEU A 378 -31.47 13.17 4.19
N GLU A 379 -30.37 13.90 4.32
CA GLU A 379 -30.05 14.69 5.53
C GLU A 379 -31.16 15.70 5.85
N ALA A 380 -31.72 16.36 4.82
CA ALA A 380 -32.81 17.29 4.98
C ALA A 380 -34.10 16.59 5.48
N CYS A 381 -34.45 15.43 4.91
CA CYS A 381 -35.61 14.65 5.35
C CYS A 381 -35.45 14.14 6.79
N MET A 382 -34.26 13.67 7.17
CA MET A 382 -33.95 13.25 8.54
C MET A 382 -34.05 14.42 9.52
N SER A 383 -33.49 15.58 9.16
CA SER A 383 -33.54 16.79 9.98
C SER A 383 -34.95 17.33 10.16
N ALA A 384 -35.81 17.20 9.14
CA ALA A 384 -37.21 17.58 9.20
C ALA A 384 -38.08 16.60 10.03
N GLY A 385 -37.53 15.46 10.47
CA GLY A 385 -38.26 14.45 11.22
C GLY A 385 -39.27 13.65 10.36
N ASN A 386 -39.17 13.71 9.03
CA ASN A 386 -40.05 12.96 8.14
C ASN A 386 -39.51 11.54 7.91
N ALA A 387 -39.79 10.64 8.85
CA ALA A 387 -39.22 9.29 8.86
C ALA A 387 -39.53 8.48 7.58
N LYS A 388 -40.71 8.70 6.97
CA LYS A 388 -41.10 8.00 5.74
C LYS A 388 -40.29 8.50 4.55
N GLU A 389 -40.25 9.81 4.33
CA GLU A 389 -39.45 10.39 3.23
C GLU A 389 -37.96 10.12 3.43
N ALA A 390 -37.46 10.18 4.66
CA ALA A 390 -36.07 9.82 4.97
C ALA A 390 -35.78 8.36 4.60
N TYR A 391 -36.68 7.42 4.93
CA TYR A 391 -36.50 6.01 4.57
C TYR A 391 -36.47 5.80 3.05
N GLU A 392 -37.36 6.45 2.31
CA GLU A 392 -37.37 6.39 0.85
C GLU A 392 -36.11 7.04 0.25
N ALA A 393 -35.65 8.15 0.83
CA ALA A 393 -34.41 8.84 0.43
C ALA A 393 -33.15 7.99 0.69
N VAL A 394 -33.09 7.20 1.76
CA VAL A 394 -32.01 6.22 1.98
C VAL A 394 -31.94 5.23 0.82
N LEU A 395 -33.07 4.63 0.45
CA LEU A 395 -33.13 3.63 -0.61
C LEU A 395 -32.80 4.23 -1.98
N ASP A 396 -33.28 5.43 -2.28
CA ASP A 396 -32.97 6.13 -3.52
C ASP A 396 -31.49 6.55 -3.59
N THR A 397 -30.87 6.92 -2.46
CA THR A 397 -29.44 7.22 -2.39
C THR A 397 -28.60 5.97 -2.62
N ALA A 398 -28.99 4.84 -2.02
CA ALA A 398 -28.33 3.55 -2.25
C ALA A 398 -28.42 3.12 -3.72
N GLU A 399 -29.61 3.21 -4.33
CA GLU A 399 -29.78 2.88 -5.75
C GLU A 399 -28.99 3.82 -6.66
N THR A 400 -28.90 5.11 -6.32
CA THR A 400 -28.10 6.08 -7.07
C THR A 400 -26.60 5.80 -6.98
N LEU A 401 -26.08 5.47 -5.79
CA LEU A 401 -24.68 5.08 -5.57
C LEU A 401 -24.32 3.86 -6.43
N LEU A 402 -25.14 2.81 -6.37
CA LEU A 402 -24.90 1.57 -7.10
C LEU A 402 -25.09 1.76 -8.61
N GLY A 403 -26.11 2.49 -9.03
CA GLY A 403 -26.36 2.81 -10.43
C GLY A 403 -25.22 3.64 -11.04
N TYR A 404 -24.82 4.72 -10.37
CA TYR A 404 -23.67 5.53 -10.79
C TYR A 404 -22.40 4.67 -10.93
N SER A 405 -22.08 3.87 -9.91
CA SER A 405 -20.92 2.99 -9.91
C SER A 405 -20.97 1.95 -11.04
N ALA A 406 -22.13 1.35 -11.29
CA ALA A 406 -22.33 0.38 -12.36
C ALA A 406 -22.14 1.01 -13.75
N LEU A 407 -22.59 2.25 -13.95
CA LEU A 407 -22.40 2.98 -15.20
C LEU A 407 -20.92 3.31 -15.45
N LEU A 408 -20.18 3.68 -14.40
CA LEU A 408 -18.72 3.87 -14.50
C LEU A 408 -18.02 2.56 -14.86
N VAL A 409 -18.37 1.45 -14.17
CA VAL A 409 -17.81 0.12 -14.49
C VAL A 409 -18.12 -0.28 -15.93
N ALA A 410 -19.33 -0.03 -16.43
CA ALA A 410 -19.69 -0.33 -17.82
C ALA A 410 -18.89 0.51 -18.84
N ALA A 411 -18.67 1.79 -18.56
CA ALA A 411 -17.86 2.67 -19.41
C ALA A 411 -16.39 2.24 -19.43
N LEU A 412 -15.79 2.03 -18.26
CA LEU A 412 -14.39 1.62 -18.10
C LEU A 412 -14.13 0.22 -18.66
N ALA A 413 -15.02 -0.74 -18.40
CA ALA A 413 -14.90 -2.08 -18.96
C ALA A 413 -14.94 -2.06 -20.49
N ARG A 414 -15.75 -1.19 -21.08
CA ARG A 414 -15.80 -1.04 -22.54
C ARG A 414 -14.49 -0.48 -23.09
N GLU A 415 -13.93 0.55 -22.46
CA GLU A 415 -12.64 1.14 -22.85
C GLU A 415 -11.53 0.08 -22.87
N GLU A 416 -11.48 -0.76 -21.84
CA GLU A 416 -10.55 -1.88 -21.70
C GLU A 416 -10.95 -3.15 -22.47
N SER A 417 -12.00 -3.09 -23.29
CA SER A 417 -12.54 -4.24 -24.05
C SER A 417 -12.90 -5.47 -23.19
N ILE A 418 -13.25 -5.26 -21.93
CA ILE A 418 -13.73 -6.27 -20.98
C ILE A 418 -15.22 -6.51 -21.22
N GLN A 419 -15.57 -7.74 -21.60
CA GLN A 419 -16.96 -8.13 -21.78
C GLN A 419 -17.66 -8.41 -20.45
N LEU A 420 -18.77 -7.72 -20.19
CA LEU A 420 -19.64 -7.92 -19.04
C LEU A 420 -20.97 -8.54 -19.50
N ASN A 421 -21.28 -9.75 -19.00
CA ASN A 421 -22.54 -10.43 -19.27
C ASN A 421 -23.74 -9.65 -18.70
N SER A 422 -23.57 -8.97 -17.57
CA SER A 422 -24.62 -8.15 -16.96
C SER A 422 -25.03 -6.96 -17.83
N VAL A 423 -24.10 -6.38 -18.61
CA VAL A 423 -24.42 -5.32 -19.59
C VAL A 423 -25.25 -5.86 -20.75
N ARG A 424 -25.02 -7.12 -21.16
CA ARG A 424 -25.85 -7.79 -22.17
C ARG A 424 -27.29 -7.96 -21.71
N ALA A 425 -27.50 -8.30 -20.44
CA ALA A 425 -28.83 -8.40 -19.86
C ALA A 425 -29.56 -7.03 -19.87
N ILE A 426 -28.84 -5.94 -19.59
CA ILE A 426 -29.39 -4.58 -19.69
C ILE A 426 -29.77 -4.26 -21.13
N ARG A 427 -28.91 -4.55 -22.12
CA ARG A 427 -29.24 -4.40 -23.54
C ARG A 427 -30.54 -5.12 -23.90
N ASP A 428 -30.66 -6.39 -23.53
CA ASP A 428 -31.85 -7.18 -23.85
C ASP A 428 -33.11 -6.60 -23.19
N LYS A 429 -32.97 -6.05 -21.97
CA LYS A 429 -34.03 -5.34 -21.25
C LYS A 429 -34.42 -4.01 -21.93
N LEU A 430 -33.44 -3.20 -22.35
CA LEU A 430 -33.64 -1.95 -23.08
C LEU A 430 -34.35 -2.20 -24.41
N ALA A 431 -33.94 -3.23 -25.14
CA ALA A 431 -34.53 -3.64 -26.42
C ALA A 431 -36.01 -4.06 -26.29
N SER A 432 -36.44 -4.55 -25.10
CA SER A 432 -37.85 -4.82 -24.83
C SER A 432 -38.71 -3.55 -24.77
N GLY A 433 -38.10 -2.39 -24.48
CA GLY A 433 -38.75 -1.09 -24.37
C GLY A 433 -39.71 -0.91 -23.18
N ARG A 434 -39.88 -1.92 -22.30
CA ARG A 434 -40.91 -1.92 -21.24
C ARG A 434 -40.42 -1.33 -19.92
N THR A 435 -39.23 -1.74 -19.49
CA THR A 435 -38.66 -1.44 -18.17
C THR A 435 -37.19 -1.13 -18.28
N GLY A 436 -36.69 -0.22 -17.44
CA GLY A 436 -35.26 0.08 -17.37
C GLY A 436 -34.49 -0.73 -16.35
N PRO A 437 -33.17 -0.56 -16.32
CA PRO A 437 -32.32 -1.15 -15.30
C PRO A 437 -32.70 -0.60 -13.92
N GLY A 438 -32.67 -1.46 -12.91
CA GLY A 438 -32.90 -1.09 -11.52
C GLY A 438 -31.84 -1.70 -10.63
N PHE A 439 -32.07 -1.61 -9.32
CA PHE A 439 -31.16 -2.07 -8.27
C PHE A 439 -30.46 -3.41 -8.56
N GLY A 440 -31.20 -4.44 -8.97
CA GLY A 440 -30.64 -5.78 -9.25
C GLY A 440 -29.66 -5.80 -10.42
N GLU A 441 -29.96 -5.09 -11.52
CA GLU A 441 -29.04 -5.00 -12.66
C GLU A 441 -27.77 -4.22 -12.34
N TRP A 442 -27.87 -3.17 -11.51
CA TRP A 442 -26.71 -2.43 -11.03
C TRP A 442 -25.77 -3.29 -10.19
N VAL A 443 -26.33 -4.04 -9.25
CA VAL A 443 -25.56 -4.99 -8.44
C VAL A 443 -24.90 -6.06 -9.32
N ALA A 444 -25.60 -6.60 -10.31
CA ALA A 444 -25.06 -7.63 -11.19
C ALA A 444 -23.85 -7.16 -12.02
N ILE A 445 -23.81 -5.90 -12.45
CA ILE A 445 -22.61 -5.33 -13.11
C ILE A 445 -21.44 -5.30 -12.12
N LEU A 446 -21.68 -4.76 -10.93
CA LEU A 446 -20.65 -4.57 -9.92
C LEU A 446 -20.09 -5.91 -9.41
N GLU A 447 -20.93 -6.93 -9.22
CA GLU A 447 -20.48 -8.28 -8.83
C GLU A 447 -19.60 -8.94 -9.88
N GLU A 448 -19.86 -8.70 -11.18
CA GLU A 448 -19.08 -9.31 -12.26
C GLU A 448 -17.61 -8.84 -12.25
N ILE A 449 -17.35 -7.62 -11.77
CA ILE A 449 -15.99 -7.06 -11.68
C ILE A 449 -15.27 -7.38 -10.35
N VAL A 450 -15.98 -7.91 -9.35
CA VAL A 450 -15.35 -8.31 -8.06
C VAL A 450 -14.26 -9.36 -8.30
N SER A 451 -14.48 -10.31 -9.21
CA SER A 451 -13.47 -11.31 -9.55
C SER A 451 -12.24 -10.66 -10.20
N GLY A 452 -11.07 -10.83 -9.58
CA GLY A 452 -9.79 -10.37 -10.13
C GLY A 452 -9.44 -10.95 -11.51
N ARG A 453 -10.13 -12.01 -11.95
CA ARG A 453 -9.93 -12.60 -13.30
C ARG A 453 -10.24 -11.63 -14.43
N LYS A 454 -11.29 -10.82 -14.30
CA LYS A 454 -11.72 -9.84 -15.33
C LYS A 454 -10.83 -8.61 -15.37
N ARG A 455 -10.12 -8.34 -14.29
CA ARG A 455 -9.20 -7.19 -14.11
C ARG A 455 -7.73 -7.57 -14.32
N LYS A 456 -7.47 -8.82 -14.68
CA LYS A 456 -6.09 -9.32 -14.87
C LYS A 456 -5.45 -8.61 -16.05
N GLY A 457 -4.35 -7.91 -15.80
CA GLY A 457 -3.58 -7.19 -16.82
C GLY A 457 -3.86 -5.68 -16.86
N LEU A 458 -4.80 -5.18 -16.07
CA LEU A 458 -4.95 -3.75 -15.84
C LEU A 458 -3.78 -3.23 -14.98
N ALA A 459 -3.41 -1.97 -15.18
CA ALA A 459 -2.53 -1.25 -14.26
C ALA A 459 -3.12 -1.27 -12.84
N ALA A 460 -2.28 -1.23 -11.81
CA ALA A 460 -2.75 -1.34 -10.42
C ALA A 460 -3.64 -0.16 -10.02
N GLU A 461 -3.40 0.99 -10.63
CA GLU A 461 -4.03 2.29 -10.43
C GLU A 461 -5.35 2.42 -11.20
N HIS A 462 -5.65 1.50 -12.11
CA HIS A 462 -6.85 1.57 -12.93
C HIS A 462 -8.12 1.55 -12.04
N PRO A 463 -9.09 2.47 -12.23
CA PRO A 463 -10.27 2.60 -11.35
C PRO A 463 -11.11 1.32 -11.15
N LEU A 464 -11.17 0.41 -12.13
CA LEU A 464 -11.84 -0.90 -12.02
C LEU A 464 -11.30 -1.74 -10.85
N ASN A 465 -10.05 -1.51 -10.41
CA ASN A 465 -9.49 -2.19 -9.25
C ASN A 465 -10.21 -1.83 -7.95
N GLU A 466 -10.60 -0.57 -7.77
CA GLU A 466 -11.35 -0.11 -6.60
C GLU A 466 -12.81 -0.54 -6.65
N PHE A 467 -13.45 -0.45 -7.83
CA PHE A 467 -14.81 -0.98 -8.01
C PHE A 467 -14.90 -2.48 -7.71
N GLY A 468 -13.91 -3.27 -8.16
CA GLY A 468 -13.89 -4.69 -7.82
C GLY A 468 -13.51 -4.99 -6.38
N ALA A 469 -13.04 -4.00 -5.61
CA ALA A 469 -12.83 -4.11 -4.17
C ALA A 469 -14.09 -3.74 -3.36
N LEU A 470 -15.08 -3.06 -3.96
CA LEU A 470 -16.29 -2.57 -3.30
C LEU A 470 -17.01 -3.66 -2.49
N PHE A 471 -17.17 -4.87 -3.04
CA PHE A 471 -17.89 -5.98 -2.41
C PHE A 471 -17.00 -7.15 -1.96
N THR A 472 -15.74 -6.87 -1.60
CA THR A 472 -14.83 -7.90 -1.04
C THR A 472 -15.04 -8.12 0.46
N ASP A 473 -15.53 -7.12 1.16
CA ASP A 473 -15.80 -7.16 2.59
C ASP A 473 -17.21 -7.75 2.89
N PRO A 474 -17.33 -8.74 3.78
CA PRO A 474 -18.61 -9.36 4.13
C PRO A 474 -19.66 -8.38 4.70
N GLU A 475 -19.25 -7.36 5.44
CA GLU A 475 -20.19 -6.37 5.99
C GLU A 475 -20.82 -5.53 4.88
N THR A 476 -20.01 -5.10 3.91
CA THR A 476 -20.48 -4.37 2.73
C THR A 476 -21.46 -5.21 1.90
N VAL A 477 -21.17 -6.50 1.70
CA VAL A 477 -22.08 -7.43 0.99
C VAL A 477 -23.42 -7.57 1.73
N LYS A 478 -23.37 -7.69 3.06
CA LYS A 478 -24.56 -7.77 3.91
C LYS A 478 -25.41 -6.50 3.81
N ALA A 479 -24.81 -5.32 4.02
CA ALA A 479 -25.48 -4.02 3.94
C ALA A 479 -26.19 -3.83 2.59
N ARG A 480 -25.49 -4.11 1.49
CA ARG A 480 -26.06 -4.06 0.13
C ARG A 480 -27.25 -5.00 -0.03
N THR A 481 -27.13 -6.24 0.46
CA THR A 481 -28.20 -7.24 0.34
C THR A 481 -29.44 -6.80 1.12
N GLN A 482 -29.27 -6.28 2.33
CA GLN A 482 -30.37 -5.78 3.15
C GLN A 482 -31.03 -4.55 2.52
N LEU A 483 -30.28 -3.63 1.91
CA LEU A 483 -30.84 -2.51 1.16
C LEU A 483 -31.61 -2.96 -0.08
N SER A 484 -31.11 -3.97 -0.79
CA SER A 484 -31.80 -4.58 -1.94
C SER A 484 -33.13 -5.20 -1.54
N GLU A 485 -33.16 -5.94 -0.43
CA GLU A 485 -34.39 -6.55 0.10
C GLU A 485 -35.42 -5.48 0.47
N ARG A 486 -34.98 -4.42 1.20
CA ARG A 486 -35.84 -3.29 1.55
C ARG A 486 -36.39 -2.54 0.33
N ARG A 487 -35.59 -2.36 -0.73
CA ARG A 487 -36.05 -1.75 -1.99
C ARG A 487 -37.09 -2.64 -2.68
N ASN A 488 -36.86 -3.94 -2.70
CA ASN A 488 -37.80 -4.91 -3.26
C ASN A 488 -39.13 -4.92 -2.48
N ASP A 489 -39.05 -4.87 -1.15
CA ASP A 489 -40.22 -4.76 -0.27
C ASP A 489 -41.00 -3.47 -0.52
N GLN A 490 -40.32 -2.34 -0.70
CA GLN A 490 -40.97 -1.08 -1.05
C GLN A 490 -41.72 -1.18 -2.39
N ALA A 491 -41.12 -1.83 -3.40
CA ALA A 491 -41.72 -2.05 -4.71
C ALA A 491 -42.94 -2.98 -4.66
N HIS A 492 -42.93 -3.96 -3.75
CA HIS A 492 -44.03 -4.90 -3.51
C HIS A 492 -45.01 -4.45 -2.42
N GLN A 493 -44.95 -3.18 -1.99
CA GLN A 493 -45.82 -2.60 -0.95
C GLN A 493 -45.72 -3.29 0.43
N ARG A 494 -44.63 -4.03 0.70
CA ARG A 494 -44.29 -4.65 1.99
C ARG A 494 -43.49 -3.68 2.87
N ARG A 495 -43.98 -2.45 3.03
CA ARG A 495 -43.25 -1.38 3.73
C ARG A 495 -43.32 -1.55 5.25
N PRO A 496 -42.28 -1.14 6.01
CA PRO A 496 -42.37 -1.05 7.47
C PRO A 496 -43.59 -0.20 7.88
N ASP A 497 -44.28 -0.62 8.92
CA ASP A 497 -45.37 0.17 9.48
C ASP A 497 -44.85 1.36 10.31
N HIS A 498 -45.75 2.20 10.82
CA HIS A 498 -45.39 3.38 11.59
C HIS A 498 -44.60 3.10 12.88
N VAL A 499 -44.73 1.89 13.46
CA VAL A 499 -44.01 1.47 14.68
C VAL A 499 -42.61 1.00 14.31
N GLU A 500 -42.49 0.25 13.22
CA GLU A 500 -41.22 -0.30 12.74
C GLU A 500 -40.34 0.73 12.03
N LEU A 501 -40.96 1.74 11.40
CA LEU A 501 -40.30 2.70 10.52
C LEU A 501 -39.08 3.40 11.14
N PRO A 502 -39.09 3.88 12.41
CA PRO A 502 -37.89 4.48 13.00
C PRO A 502 -36.70 3.52 13.09
N SER A 503 -36.94 2.26 13.47
CA SER A 503 -35.89 1.23 13.56
C SER A 503 -35.41 0.81 12.16
N ALA A 504 -36.34 0.66 11.22
CA ALA A 504 -36.04 0.36 9.83
C ALA A 504 -35.22 1.47 9.16
N LEU A 505 -35.54 2.74 9.43
CA LEU A 505 -34.78 3.91 8.97
C LEU A 505 -33.35 3.90 9.53
N ASN A 506 -33.18 3.74 10.83
CA ASN A 506 -31.84 3.69 11.43
C ASN A 506 -30.99 2.56 10.86
N SER A 507 -31.59 1.38 10.66
CA SER A 507 -30.90 0.21 10.10
C SER A 507 -30.54 0.44 8.62
N ALA A 508 -31.47 0.95 7.81
CA ALA A 508 -31.21 1.24 6.41
C ALA A 508 -30.15 2.35 6.24
N HIS A 509 -30.18 3.38 7.08
CA HIS A 509 -29.17 4.43 7.09
C HIS A 509 -27.79 3.88 7.46
N ALA A 510 -27.70 3.01 8.47
CA ALA A 510 -26.44 2.35 8.82
C ALA A 510 -25.88 1.54 7.64
N ASP A 511 -26.73 0.74 6.98
CA ASP A 511 -26.33 -0.03 5.81
C ASP A 511 -25.85 0.88 4.66
N LEU A 512 -26.54 2.00 4.40
CA LEU A 512 -26.13 2.98 3.41
C LEU A 512 -24.77 3.62 3.76
N SER A 513 -24.56 3.98 5.02
CA SER A 513 -23.29 4.52 5.50
C SER A 513 -22.15 3.54 5.29
N THR A 514 -22.35 2.23 5.55
CA THR A 514 -21.34 1.20 5.24
C THR A 514 -20.99 1.17 3.76
N LEU A 515 -21.99 1.29 2.86
CA LEU A 515 -21.71 1.34 1.41
C LEU A 515 -20.97 2.61 0.99
N LEU A 516 -21.37 3.78 1.51
CA LEU A 516 -20.72 5.06 1.20
C LEU A 516 -19.28 5.11 1.73
N ASP A 517 -19.04 4.57 2.93
CA ASP A 517 -17.70 4.47 3.51
C ASP A 517 -16.80 3.60 2.65
N ARG A 518 -17.30 2.44 2.21
CA ARG A 518 -16.56 1.56 1.30
C ARG A 518 -16.35 2.18 -0.09
N ALA A 519 -17.22 3.09 -0.51
CA ALA A 519 -17.14 3.83 -1.77
C ALA A 519 -16.39 5.17 -1.66
N ARG A 520 -15.66 5.44 -0.56
CA ARG A 520 -14.87 6.69 -0.38
C ARG A 520 -13.90 6.97 -1.51
N PHE A 521 -13.40 5.94 -2.20
CA PHE A 521 -12.53 6.12 -3.36
C PHE A 521 -13.17 6.94 -4.49
N LEU A 522 -14.51 7.03 -4.56
CA LEU A 522 -15.21 7.92 -5.49
C LEU A 522 -14.89 9.41 -5.25
N ALA A 523 -14.39 9.78 -4.07
CA ALA A 523 -13.90 11.13 -3.80
C ALA A 523 -12.64 11.47 -4.62
N ASP A 524 -11.87 10.46 -5.02
CA ASP A 524 -10.65 10.62 -5.82
C ASP A 524 -10.91 10.45 -7.33
N LEU A 525 -12.12 10.03 -7.72
CA LEU A 525 -12.53 9.84 -9.11
C LEU A 525 -13.48 10.97 -9.53
N ARG A 526 -12.92 12.01 -10.13
CA ARG A 526 -13.62 13.26 -10.38
C ARG A 526 -14.56 13.13 -11.59
N LEU A 527 -15.85 13.39 -11.38
CA LEU A 527 -16.81 13.56 -12.47
C LEU A 527 -16.59 14.94 -13.11
N ALA A 528 -16.27 14.97 -14.39
CA ALA A 528 -15.99 16.20 -15.13
C ALA A 528 -16.97 16.38 -16.29
N HIS A 529 -17.53 17.58 -16.43
CA HIS A 529 -18.25 18.00 -17.64
C HIS A 529 -17.31 18.86 -18.48
N VAL A 530 -16.87 18.33 -19.63
CA VAL A 530 -15.97 19.05 -20.53
C VAL A 530 -16.76 20.10 -21.29
N THR A 531 -16.38 21.37 -21.12
CA THR A 531 -17.09 22.53 -21.67
C THR A 531 -16.43 23.09 -22.92
N ASP A 532 -15.12 22.95 -23.07
CA ASP A 532 -14.39 23.33 -24.28
C ASP A 532 -13.10 22.51 -24.43
N VAL A 533 -12.66 22.28 -25.66
CA VAL A 533 -11.42 21.57 -25.99
C VAL A 533 -10.71 22.31 -27.13
N ARG A 534 -9.47 22.71 -26.87
CA ARG A 534 -8.60 23.40 -27.83
C ARG A 534 -7.34 22.59 -28.05
N TRP A 535 -7.19 22.02 -29.25
CA TRP A 535 -6.03 21.19 -29.61
C TRP A 535 -4.89 22.03 -30.23
N ASP A 536 -3.69 21.87 -29.68
CA ASP A 536 -2.45 22.39 -30.25
C ASP A 536 -1.67 21.25 -30.93
N GLU A 537 -1.74 21.21 -32.26
CA GLU A 537 -1.07 20.20 -33.08
C GLU A 537 0.46 20.29 -33.00
N LEU A 538 1.03 21.48 -32.76
CA LEU A 538 2.47 21.66 -32.72
C LEU A 538 3.09 21.09 -31.45
N HIS A 539 2.40 21.25 -30.33
CA HIS A 539 2.85 20.73 -29.02
C HIS A 539 2.27 19.36 -28.69
N GLY A 540 1.27 18.88 -29.45
CA GLY A 540 0.58 17.62 -29.19
C GLY A 540 -0.20 17.64 -27.88
N LEU A 541 -0.78 18.79 -27.52
CA LEU A 541 -1.47 19.01 -26.25
C LEU A 541 -2.85 19.64 -26.46
N ALA A 542 -3.86 19.07 -25.82
CA ALA A 542 -5.18 19.68 -25.66
C ALA A 542 -5.20 20.57 -24.43
N THR A 543 -5.74 21.77 -24.56
CA THR A 543 -6.22 22.57 -23.42
C THR A 543 -7.70 22.27 -23.25
N VAL A 544 -8.06 21.80 -22.06
CA VAL A 544 -9.41 21.30 -21.75
C VAL A 544 -10.00 22.14 -20.64
N ASP A 545 -11.10 22.81 -20.94
CA ASP A 545 -11.87 23.58 -19.96
C ASP A 545 -13.05 22.73 -19.50
N TYR A 546 -13.14 22.46 -18.20
CA TYR A 546 -14.13 21.54 -17.65
C TYR A 546 -14.71 22.02 -16.32
N ARG A 547 -15.89 21.50 -15.96
CA ARG A 547 -16.53 21.72 -14.65
C ARG A 547 -16.39 20.46 -13.80
N SER A 548 -15.84 20.61 -12.60
CA SER A 548 -15.70 19.52 -11.62
C SER A 548 -17.05 19.29 -10.93
N MET A 549 -17.79 18.28 -11.38
CA MET A 549 -19.15 17.95 -10.91
C MET A 549 -19.11 17.13 -9.62
N MET A 550 -18.41 17.64 -8.61
CA MET A 550 -18.26 17.06 -7.28
C MET A 550 -19.03 17.90 -6.25
N GLY A 551 -19.56 17.23 -5.23
CA GLY A 551 -20.39 17.84 -4.20
C GLY A 551 -21.84 18.04 -4.62
N ASP A 552 -22.66 18.60 -3.74
CA ASP A 552 -24.12 18.62 -3.85
C ASP A 552 -24.72 19.73 -4.74
N HIS A 553 -23.89 20.44 -5.51
CA HIS A 553 -24.32 21.57 -6.34
C HIS A 553 -23.74 21.51 -7.77
N PRO A 554 -24.55 21.72 -8.82
CA PRO A 554 -24.07 21.60 -10.20
C PRO A 554 -23.47 22.90 -10.77
N VAL A 555 -23.55 24.01 -10.02
CA VAL A 555 -22.92 25.29 -10.40
C VAL A 555 -21.58 25.37 -9.72
N VAL A 556 -20.52 25.18 -10.50
CA VAL A 556 -19.13 25.11 -10.06
C VAL A 556 -18.24 25.96 -10.99
N PRO A 557 -17.07 26.43 -10.53
CA PRO A 557 -16.09 27.09 -11.38
C PRO A 557 -15.63 26.20 -12.53
N THR A 558 -15.24 26.83 -13.64
CA THR A 558 -14.52 26.14 -14.71
C THR A 558 -13.04 26.03 -14.33
N GLU A 559 -12.49 24.84 -14.46
CA GLU A 559 -11.06 24.53 -14.31
C GLU A 559 -10.45 24.24 -15.69
N THR A 560 -9.14 24.41 -15.81
CA THR A 560 -8.39 24.14 -17.05
C THR A 560 -7.32 23.09 -16.76
N MET A 561 -7.16 22.12 -17.66
CA MET A 561 -6.05 21.16 -17.64
C MET A 561 -5.45 20.94 -19.03
N HIS A 562 -4.28 20.33 -19.07
CA HIS A 562 -3.65 19.86 -20.30
C HIS A 562 -3.79 18.35 -20.43
N ASN A 563 -4.03 17.87 -21.66
CA ASN A 563 -4.17 16.45 -21.95
C ASN A 563 -3.45 16.09 -23.26
N GLY A 564 -2.80 14.93 -23.32
CA GLY A 564 -2.08 14.48 -24.53
C GLY A 564 -2.96 13.94 -25.65
N SER A 565 -4.28 13.86 -25.45
CA SER A 565 -5.22 13.30 -26.42
C SER A 565 -5.97 14.37 -27.19
N SER A 566 -5.99 14.24 -28.52
CA SER A 566 -6.84 15.04 -29.41
C SER A 566 -8.29 14.54 -29.52
N LYS A 567 -8.62 13.44 -28.84
CA LYS A 567 -9.91 12.73 -28.97
C LYS A 567 -10.89 13.04 -27.84
N LEU A 568 -10.86 14.27 -27.32
CA LEU A 568 -11.79 14.70 -26.28
C LEU A 568 -13.03 15.36 -26.88
N GLU A 569 -14.17 15.14 -26.24
CA GLU A 569 -15.46 15.58 -26.71
C GLU A 569 -16.03 16.69 -25.83
N THR A 570 -16.30 17.84 -26.45
CA THR A 570 -17.03 18.92 -25.81
C THR A 570 -18.47 18.47 -25.47
N ASP A 571 -18.99 18.99 -24.36
CA ASP A 571 -20.32 18.71 -23.83
C ASP A 571 -20.56 17.24 -23.43
N SER A 572 -19.49 16.53 -23.10
CA SER A 572 -19.54 15.15 -22.61
C SER A 572 -19.07 15.04 -21.15
N LEU A 573 -19.53 13.97 -20.49
CA LEU A 573 -19.05 13.60 -19.17
C LEU A 573 -17.84 12.68 -19.28
N TYR A 574 -16.85 12.98 -18.43
CA TYR A 574 -15.65 12.20 -18.25
C TYR A 574 -15.47 11.84 -16.78
N LEU A 575 -14.86 10.69 -16.52
CA LEU A 575 -14.23 10.40 -15.24
C LEU A 575 -12.76 10.78 -15.36
N ILE A 576 -12.27 11.62 -14.45
CA ILE A 576 -10.85 11.89 -14.29
C ILE A 576 -10.34 10.98 -13.18
N ASP A 577 -9.41 10.08 -13.50
CA ASP A 577 -8.79 9.18 -12.52
C ASP A 577 -7.63 9.86 -11.77
N ARG A 578 -6.99 9.12 -10.85
CA ARG A 578 -5.86 9.62 -10.04
C ARG A 578 -4.62 9.97 -10.87
N GLU A 579 -4.48 9.36 -12.05
CA GLU A 579 -3.41 9.64 -13.02
C GLU A 579 -3.80 10.79 -13.97
N HIS A 580 -4.91 11.49 -13.70
CA HIS A 580 -5.47 12.55 -14.54
C HIS A 580 -5.87 12.09 -15.95
N ARG A 581 -6.07 10.78 -16.16
CA ARG A 581 -6.62 10.24 -17.40
C ARG A 581 -8.12 10.51 -17.48
N MET A 582 -8.58 10.79 -18.68
CA MET A 582 -9.98 11.14 -18.96
C MET A 582 -10.70 9.97 -19.63
N HIS A 583 -11.64 9.36 -18.92
CA HIS A 583 -12.46 8.25 -19.41
C HIS A 583 -13.84 8.73 -19.85
N LEU A 584 -14.18 8.59 -21.13
CA LEU A 584 -15.45 9.04 -21.68
C LEU A 584 -16.62 8.21 -21.14
N LEU A 585 -17.63 8.85 -20.55
CA LEU A 585 -18.73 8.14 -19.89
C LEU A 585 -19.96 7.92 -20.77
N ARG A 586 -20.09 8.65 -21.88
CA ARG A 586 -21.23 8.45 -22.79
C ARG A 586 -21.10 7.14 -23.57
N PRO A 587 -22.22 6.48 -23.90
CA PRO A 587 -23.60 6.87 -23.63
C PRO A 587 -24.13 6.31 -22.29
N PHE A 588 -23.29 5.71 -21.44
CA PHE A 588 -23.71 5.13 -20.17
C PHE A 588 -24.17 6.21 -19.18
N LEU A 589 -23.40 7.30 -19.06
CA LEU A 589 -23.74 8.46 -18.24
C LEU A 589 -23.66 9.75 -19.08
N ILE A 590 -24.69 10.58 -18.97
CA ILE A 590 -24.88 11.78 -19.79
C ILE A 590 -25.20 12.96 -18.88
N GLY A 591 -24.55 14.11 -19.10
CA GLY A 591 -24.81 15.34 -18.35
C GLY A 591 -25.51 16.37 -19.24
N ARG A 592 -26.64 16.95 -18.79
CA ARG A 592 -27.34 18.03 -19.52
C ARG A 592 -28.41 18.70 -18.66
N PRO A 593 -28.92 19.88 -19.05
CA PRO A 593 -30.10 20.48 -18.43
C PRO A 593 -31.34 19.60 -18.55
N CYS A 594 -32.04 19.38 -17.43
CA CYS A 594 -33.29 18.65 -17.39
C CYS A 594 -34.44 19.50 -17.99
N THR A 595 -35.28 18.90 -18.83
CA THR A 595 -36.44 19.59 -19.42
C THR A 595 -37.50 19.98 -18.40
N ASP A 596 -37.59 19.21 -17.32
CA ASP A 596 -38.67 19.33 -16.33
C ASP A 596 -38.33 20.39 -15.28
N CYS A 597 -37.18 20.26 -14.60
CA CYS A 597 -36.76 21.19 -13.55
C CYS A 597 -35.78 22.28 -14.01
N ARG A 598 -35.26 22.22 -15.25
CA ARG A 598 -34.27 23.16 -15.80
C ARG A 598 -32.91 23.18 -15.09
N THR A 599 -32.73 22.37 -14.06
CA THR A 599 -31.44 22.13 -13.40
C THR A 599 -30.59 21.18 -14.24
N TRP A 600 -29.27 21.39 -14.26
CA TRP A 600 -28.35 20.42 -14.84
C TRP A 600 -28.43 19.09 -14.08
N SER A 601 -28.40 17.97 -14.78
CA SER A 601 -28.56 16.64 -14.20
C SER A 601 -27.75 15.58 -14.93
N THR A 602 -27.47 14.49 -14.24
CA THR A 602 -26.88 13.28 -14.81
C THR A 602 -27.97 12.29 -15.17
N PHE A 603 -27.83 11.64 -16.33
CA PHE A 603 -28.81 10.76 -16.92
C PHE A 603 -28.18 9.43 -17.36
N HIS A 604 -28.97 8.36 -17.26
CA HIS A 604 -28.69 7.08 -17.88
C HIS A 604 -29.85 6.68 -18.79
N VAL A 605 -29.63 5.70 -19.68
CA VAL A 605 -30.69 5.16 -20.53
C VAL A 605 -31.60 4.25 -19.70
N ASP A 606 -32.87 4.64 -19.57
CA ASP A 606 -33.90 3.86 -18.89
C ASP A 606 -34.60 2.93 -19.87
N LYS A 607 -35.00 3.40 -21.06
CA LYS A 607 -35.72 2.56 -22.04
C LYS A 607 -35.33 2.91 -23.47
N PHE A 608 -35.48 1.96 -24.39
CA PHE A 608 -35.31 2.20 -25.82
C PHE A 608 -36.53 1.74 -26.63
N PRO A 609 -37.68 2.44 -26.52
CA PRO A 609 -38.84 2.19 -27.39
C PRO A 609 -38.54 2.53 -28.86
N ARG A 610 -39.43 2.13 -29.78
CA ARG A 610 -39.31 2.38 -31.23
C ARG A 610 -39.12 3.86 -31.64
N GLY A 611 -39.39 4.81 -30.74
CA GLY A 611 -39.28 6.25 -30.99
C GLY A 611 -37.99 6.92 -30.51
N GLY A 612 -37.04 6.18 -29.92
CA GLY A 612 -35.78 6.73 -29.40
C GLY A 612 -35.53 6.36 -27.93
N ALA A 613 -34.38 6.79 -27.41
CA ALA A 613 -34.02 6.53 -26.02
C ALA A 613 -34.88 7.37 -25.07
N VAL A 614 -35.22 6.80 -23.90
CA VAL A 614 -35.74 7.54 -22.75
C VAL A 614 -34.65 7.53 -21.69
N LEU A 615 -34.25 8.71 -21.30
CA LEU A 615 -33.25 8.97 -20.27
C LEU A 615 -33.93 9.16 -18.93
N LYS A 616 -33.30 8.69 -17.85
CA LYS A 616 -33.73 8.91 -16.47
C LYS A 616 -32.61 9.55 -15.67
N SER A 617 -32.94 10.64 -14.97
CA SER A 617 -31.98 11.34 -14.12
C SER A 617 -31.67 10.52 -12.86
N LEU A 618 -30.38 10.43 -12.51
CA LEU A 618 -29.96 9.83 -11.25
C LEU A 618 -30.29 10.75 -10.07
N ASP A 619 -30.02 12.04 -10.22
CA ASP A 619 -30.11 13.03 -9.15
C ASP A 619 -31.57 13.39 -8.81
N HIS A 620 -32.45 13.50 -9.82
CA HIS A 620 -33.84 13.96 -9.63
C HIS A 620 -34.90 12.90 -9.96
N GLY A 621 -34.56 11.84 -10.70
CA GLY A 621 -35.52 10.82 -11.12
C GLY A 621 -36.44 11.21 -12.29
N HIS A 622 -36.32 12.44 -12.82
CA HIS A 622 -37.05 12.91 -14.00
C HIS A 622 -36.66 12.14 -15.26
N THR A 623 -37.57 12.07 -16.23
CA THR A 623 -37.37 11.34 -17.49
C THR A 623 -37.46 12.25 -18.69
N MET A 624 -36.63 12.00 -19.71
CA MET A 624 -36.58 12.81 -20.93
C MET A 624 -36.38 11.91 -22.16
N ALA A 625 -37.07 12.21 -23.26
CA ALA A 625 -36.83 11.51 -24.52
C ALA A 625 -35.59 12.09 -25.24
N ASP A 626 -34.74 11.21 -25.78
CA ASP A 626 -33.60 11.56 -26.64
C ASP A 626 -33.61 10.66 -27.89
N PRO A 627 -34.13 11.15 -29.03
CA PRO A 627 -34.17 10.39 -30.26
C PRO A 627 -32.79 10.23 -30.93
N THR A 628 -31.78 11.01 -30.51
CA THR A 628 -30.47 11.06 -31.18
C THR A 628 -29.48 10.02 -30.68
N LEU A 629 -29.74 9.41 -29.51
CA LEU A 629 -28.79 8.54 -28.82
C LEU A 629 -28.67 7.12 -29.43
N GLY A 630 -29.56 6.74 -30.33
CA GLY A 630 -29.62 5.38 -30.88
C GLY A 630 -28.32 4.92 -31.56
N SER A 631 -27.65 5.81 -32.30
CA SER A 631 -26.37 5.50 -32.95
C SER A 631 -25.28 5.22 -31.92
N ALA A 632 -25.13 6.08 -30.92
CA ALA A 632 -24.15 5.92 -29.85
C ALA A 632 -24.39 4.61 -29.09
N LEU A 633 -25.65 4.29 -28.74
CA LEU A 633 -26.00 3.05 -28.05
C LEU A 633 -25.67 1.81 -28.87
N SER A 634 -25.87 1.85 -30.19
CA SER A 634 -25.53 0.74 -31.08
C SER A 634 -24.01 0.50 -31.12
N VAL A 635 -23.22 1.58 -31.18
CA VAL A 635 -21.74 1.51 -31.18
C VAL A 635 -21.19 0.90 -29.89
N VAL A 636 -21.91 1.03 -28.77
CA VAL A 636 -21.49 0.45 -27.48
C VAL A 636 -22.13 -0.91 -27.20
N GLY A 637 -22.99 -1.40 -28.10
CA GLY A 637 -23.69 -2.67 -27.95
C GLY A 637 -24.81 -2.64 -26.89
N LEU A 638 -25.41 -1.48 -26.62
CA LEU A 638 -26.55 -1.33 -25.70
C LEU A 638 -27.93 -1.45 -26.37
N VAL A 639 -28.00 -1.41 -27.71
CA VAL A 639 -29.23 -1.64 -28.51
C VAL A 639 -28.94 -2.38 -29.79
#